data_AF-A0A7G3FN01-F1
#
_entry.id   AF-A0A7G3FN01-F1
#
_cell.length_a   1.000
_cell.length_b   1.000
_cell.length_c   1.000
_cell.angle_alpha   90.00
_cell.angle_beta   90.00
_cell.angle_gamma   90.00
#
_symmetry.space_group_name_H-M   'P 1'
#
loop_
_entity.id
_entity.type
_entity.pdbx_description
1 polymer ?
#
loop_
_entity_poly.entity_id
_entity_poly.type
_entity_poly.pdbx_seq_one_letter_code
_entity_poly.pdbx_strand_id
1 'polypeptide(L)'
;MNLPGLFKKARYQRFHIEPRYYDPVKEDIENRTSRIKAEMGMSDAKTVDPGYRSRIEGSFRKNMKHATGNGVDQTIVLRLIIMVILIFMIGGYLYVGKEIFYLVLLAIPFYLWKRLRK
;
A
#
# COMPACT_ATOMS: atom_id res chain seq x y z
N MET A 1 2.26 4.49 43.38
CA MET A 1 3.66 4.12 43.69
C MET A 1 4.28 3.55 42.41
N ASN A 2 5.33 4.17 41.89
CA ASN A 2 6.03 3.70 40.69
C ASN A 2 7.06 2.64 41.07
N LEU A 3 6.90 1.41 40.57
CA LEU A 3 7.87 0.33 40.76
C LEU A 3 9.15 0.63 39.96
N PRO A 4 10.35 0.51 40.56
CA PRO A 4 11.62 0.67 39.85
C PRO A 4 11.83 -0.53 38.92
N GLY A 5 11.80 -0.29 37.61
CA GLY A 5 11.97 -1.34 36.60
C GLY A 5 13.41 -1.89 36.59
N LEU A 6 13.55 -3.18 36.87
CA LEU A 6 14.79 -3.97 36.87
C LEU A 6 15.42 -4.18 35.47
N PHE A 7 14.83 -3.61 34.42
CA PHE A 7 15.30 -3.78 33.04
C PHE A 7 15.60 -2.43 32.38
N LYS A 8 16.87 -2.23 31.99
CA LYS A 8 17.31 -1.06 31.23
C LYS A 8 16.67 -1.12 29.83
N LYS A 9 15.81 -0.15 29.51
CA LYS A 9 15.25 -0.02 28.15
C LYS A 9 16.40 0.22 27.16
N ALA A 10 16.49 -0.62 26.12
CA ALA A 10 17.43 -0.39 25.03
C ALA A 10 17.11 0.95 24.35
N ARG A 11 18.12 1.81 24.20
CA ARG A 11 17.97 3.07 23.47
C ARG A 11 17.96 2.74 21.98
N TYR A 12 16.99 3.25 21.24
CA TYR A 12 16.94 3.10 19.79
C TYR A 12 18.19 3.71 19.15
N GLN A 13 18.66 3.09 18.06
CA GLN A 13 19.75 3.63 17.25
C GLN A 13 19.28 4.93 16.60
N ARG A 14 20.07 6.01 16.75
CA ARG A 14 19.80 7.29 16.11
C ARG A 14 20.55 7.32 14.77
N PHE A 15 19.85 7.62 13.69
CA PHE A 15 20.49 7.90 12.42
C PHE A 15 21.12 9.30 12.48
N HIS A 16 22.40 9.40 12.13
CA HIS A 16 23.04 10.69 11.88
C HIS A 16 22.81 11.03 10.40
N ILE A 17 21.81 11.87 10.14
CA ILE A 17 21.50 12.32 8.78
C ILE A 17 22.03 13.75 8.66
N GLU A 18 23.08 13.92 7.87
CA GLU A 18 23.54 15.25 7.47
C GLU A 18 22.60 15.78 6.38
N PRO A 19 21.99 16.96 6.56
CA PRO A 19 21.16 17.56 5.52
C PRO A 19 22.07 17.94 4.35
N ARG A 20 21.82 17.33 3.18
CA ARG A 20 22.41 17.77 1.92
C ARG A 20 21.46 18.74 1.25
N TYR A 21 21.95 19.94 0.94
CA TYR A 21 21.19 20.91 0.18
C TYR A 21 21.23 20.55 -1.31
N TYR A 22 20.09 20.68 -1.98
CA TYR A 22 19.97 20.47 -3.42
C TYR A 22 20.63 21.62 -4.16
N ASP A 23 21.58 21.31 -5.05
CA ASP A 23 22.19 22.27 -5.95
C ASP A 23 21.94 21.83 -7.40
N PRO A 24 21.05 22.54 -8.14
CA PRO A 24 20.65 22.14 -9.48
C PRO A 24 21.84 22.12 -10.46
N VAL A 25 22.80 23.04 -10.29
CA VAL A 25 23.93 23.18 -11.21
C VAL A 25 24.88 22.00 -11.03
N LYS A 26 25.15 21.63 -9.78
CA LYS A 26 26.01 20.50 -9.45
C LYS A 26 25.44 19.18 -9.96
N GLU A 27 24.14 18.95 -9.77
CA GLU A 27 23.49 17.72 -10.22
C GLU A 27 23.44 17.63 -11.75
N ASP A 28 23.18 18.73 -12.47
CA ASP A 28 23.19 18.73 -13.93
C ASP A 28 24.58 18.41 -14.50
N ILE A 29 25.63 18.95 -13.89
CA ILE A 29 27.02 18.66 -14.28
C ILE A 29 27.35 17.19 -13.99
N GLU A 30 26.99 16.66 -12.82
CA GLU A 30 27.19 15.25 -12.47
C GLU A 30 26.43 14.31 -13.42
N ASN A 31 25.20 14.66 -13.80
CA ASN A 31 24.39 13.90 -14.74
C ASN A 31 24.97 13.90 -16.16
N ARG A 32 25.47 15.05 -16.64
CA ARG A 32 26.11 15.13 -17.96
C ARG A 32 27.44 14.39 -17.99
N THR A 33 28.29 14.60 -16.98
CA THR A 33 29.60 13.95 -16.90
C THR A 33 29.47 12.43 -16.75
N SER A 34 28.50 11.94 -15.98
CA SER A 34 28.24 10.50 -15.87
C SER A 34 27.74 9.87 -17.17
N ARG A 35 26.89 10.57 -17.94
CA ARG A 35 26.48 10.12 -19.29
C ARG A 35 27.66 10.04 -20.25
N ILE A 36 28.45 11.12 -20.32
CA ILE A 36 29.64 11.18 -21.19
C ILE A 36 30.66 10.10 -20.79
N LYS A 37 30.90 9.89 -19.50
CA LYS A 37 31.81 8.84 -18.99
C LYS A 37 31.34 7.43 -19.37
N ALA A 38 30.02 7.19 -19.36
CA ALA A 38 29.44 5.93 -19.78
C ALA A 38 29.51 5.71 -21.30
N GLU A 39 29.26 6.76 -22.09
CA GLU A 39 29.41 6.74 -23.55
C GLU A 39 30.87 6.47 -23.97
N MET A 40 31.84 6.99 -23.21
CA MET A 40 33.28 6.74 -23.42
C MET A 40 33.75 5.35 -22.94
N GLY A 41 32.88 4.52 -22.36
CA GLY A 41 33.23 3.19 -21.87
C GLY A 41 34.21 3.19 -20.67
N MET A 42 34.45 4.34 -20.06
CA MET A 42 35.35 4.51 -18.91
C MET A 42 34.62 4.23 -17.58
N SER A 43 33.77 3.22 -17.54
CA SER A 43 33.05 2.85 -16.31
C SER A 43 34.03 2.18 -15.35
N ASP A 44 34.56 2.94 -14.38
CA ASP A 44 35.18 2.37 -13.20
C ASP A 44 34.16 1.44 -12.53
N ALA A 45 34.59 0.27 -12.05
CA ALA A 45 33.74 -0.68 -11.32
C ALA A 45 33.05 -0.08 -10.07
N LYS A 46 33.44 1.14 -9.66
CA LYS A 46 32.86 1.91 -8.54
C LYS A 46 31.85 2.98 -8.98
N THR A 47 31.72 3.26 -10.28
CA THR A 47 30.74 4.24 -10.78
C THR A 47 29.40 3.57 -11.04
N VAL A 48 28.36 4.04 -10.34
CA VAL A 48 26.98 3.58 -10.47
C VAL A 48 26.55 3.74 -11.94
N ASP A 49 26.12 2.64 -12.55
CA ASP A 49 25.59 2.61 -13.92
C ASP A 49 24.54 3.73 -14.11
N PRO A 50 24.67 4.62 -15.10
CA PRO A 50 23.67 5.65 -15.38
C PRO A 50 22.26 5.08 -15.59
N GLY A 51 22.15 3.83 -16.07
CA GLY A 51 20.88 3.11 -16.20
C GLY A 51 20.26 2.69 -14.87
N TYR A 52 21.04 2.61 -13.79
CA TYR A 52 20.56 2.23 -12.46
C TYR A 52 19.69 3.33 -11.83
N ARG A 53 20.11 4.60 -11.97
CA ARG A 53 19.33 5.75 -11.45
C ARG A 53 17.97 5.89 -12.13
N SER A 54 17.93 5.79 -13.46
CA SER A 54 16.66 5.89 -14.21
C SER A 54 15.70 4.73 -13.90
N ARG A 55 16.24 3.51 -13.68
CA ARG A 55 15.46 2.34 -13.26
C ARG A 55 14.87 2.52 -11.85
N ILE A 56 15.65 3.10 -10.94
CA ILE A 56 15.20 3.42 -9.58
C ILE A 56 14.10 4.49 -9.62
N GLU A 57 14.33 5.60 -10.32
CA GLU A 57 13.36 6.68 -10.46
C GLU A 57 12.04 6.19 -11.08
N GLY A 58 12.11 5.36 -12.13
CA GLY A 58 10.95 4.75 -12.75
C GLY A 58 10.16 3.84 -11.79
N SER A 59 10.85 3.08 -10.93
CA SER A 59 10.21 2.21 -9.94
C SER A 59 9.49 3.00 -8.83
N PHE A 60 10.06 4.11 -8.37
CA PHE A 60 9.39 5.00 -7.42
C PHE A 60 8.16 5.67 -8.02
N ARG A 61 8.23 6.16 -9.27
CA ARG A 61 7.07 6.78 -9.95
C ARG A 61 5.94 5.78 -10.19
N LYS A 62 6.25 4.52 -10.51
CA LYS A 62 5.24 3.46 -10.67
C LYS A 62 4.52 3.16 -9.35
N ASN A 63 5.26 3.07 -8.25
CA ASN A 63 4.69 2.77 -6.93
C ASN A 63 3.89 3.96 -6.36
N MET A 64 4.29 5.21 -6.65
CA MET A 64 3.54 6.40 -6.23
C MET A 64 2.15 6.51 -6.89
N LYS A 65 2.00 6.07 -8.15
CA LYS A 65 0.69 6.06 -8.83
C LYS A 65 -0.30 5.09 -8.18
N HIS A 66 0.17 4.01 -7.58
CA HIS A 66 -0.68 3.10 -6.81
C HIS A 66 -0.99 3.62 -5.40
N ALA A 67 -0.12 4.46 -4.81
CA ALA A 67 -0.36 5.08 -3.51
C ALA A 67 -1.36 6.25 -3.55
N THR A 68 -1.54 6.89 -4.70
CA THR A 68 -2.47 8.03 -4.92
C THR A 68 -3.75 7.62 -5.67
N GLY A 69 -4.01 6.33 -5.78
CA GLY A 69 -5.26 5.83 -6.35
C GLY A 69 -6.45 6.25 -5.48
N ASN A 70 -7.21 7.26 -5.93
CA ASN A 70 -8.48 7.72 -5.36
C ASN A 70 -9.61 6.65 -5.35
N GLY A 71 -9.27 5.38 -5.60
CA GLY A 71 -10.20 4.26 -5.60
C GLY A 71 -10.38 3.70 -4.20
N VAL A 72 -11.64 3.46 -3.81
CA VAL A 72 -11.94 2.72 -2.58
C VAL A 72 -11.32 1.32 -2.73
N ASP A 73 -10.44 0.95 -1.79
CA ASP A 73 -9.79 -0.36 -1.78
C ASP A 73 -10.88 -1.45 -1.79
N GLN A 74 -10.87 -2.30 -2.82
CA GLN A 74 -11.83 -3.39 -2.98
C GLN A 74 -11.84 -4.32 -1.76
N THR A 75 -10.71 -4.43 -1.06
CA THR A 75 -10.57 -5.20 0.18
C THR A 75 -11.39 -4.60 1.32
N ILE A 76 -11.44 -3.27 1.43
CA ILE A 76 -12.22 -2.55 2.43
C ILE A 76 -13.71 -2.73 2.16
N VAL A 77 -14.12 -2.60 0.89
CA VAL A 77 -15.53 -2.80 0.49
C VAL A 77 -15.98 -4.23 0.78
N LEU A 78 -15.17 -5.23 0.41
CA LEU A 78 -15.48 -6.64 0.68
C LEU A 78 -15.59 -6.92 2.18
N ARG A 79 -14.64 -6.40 2.99
CA ARG A 79 -14.67 -6.55 4.46
C ARG A 79 -15.94 -5.94 5.07
N LEU A 80 -16.37 -4.78 4.58
CA LEU A 80 -17.57 -4.10 5.05
C LEU A 80 -18.84 -4.89 4.70
N ILE A 81 -18.93 -5.41 3.47
CA ILE A 81 -20.04 -6.27 3.05
C ILE A 81 -20.14 -7.51 3.93
N ILE A 82 -19.02 -8.22 4.15
CA ILE A 82 -18.99 -9.41 5.00
C ILE A 82 -19.42 -9.06 6.43
N MET A 83 -18.91 -7.96 6.99
CA MET A 83 -19.27 -7.49 8.33
C MET A 83 -20.78 -7.22 8.45
N VAL A 84 -21.36 -6.52 7.48
CA VAL A 84 -22.81 -6.23 7.45
C VAL A 84 -23.62 -7.52 7.39
N ILE A 85 -23.28 -8.45 6.49
CA ILE A 85 -23.96 -9.74 6.39
C ILE A 85 -23.91 -10.50 7.72
N LEU A 86 -22.76 -10.50 8.39
CA LEU A 86 -22.55 -11.22 9.64
C LEU A 86 -23.39 -10.63 10.78
N ILE A 87 -23.46 -9.30 10.88
CA ILE A 87 -24.33 -8.60 11.85
C ILE A 87 -25.80 -8.91 11.58
N PHE A 88 -26.24 -8.87 10.32
CA PHE A 88 -27.62 -9.21 9.96
C PHE A 88 -27.95 -10.68 10.25
N MET A 89 -27.02 -11.60 10.02
CA MET A 89 -27.23 -13.03 10.32
C MET A 89 -27.32 -13.29 11.82
N ILE A 90 -26.41 -12.72 12.63
CA ILE A 90 -26.45 -12.86 14.09
C ILE A 90 -27.71 -12.19 14.66
N GLY A 91 -27.98 -10.95 14.28
CA GLY A 91 -29.16 -10.22 14.73
C GLY A 91 -30.45 -10.92 14.32
N GLY A 92 -30.55 -11.36 13.07
CA GLY A 92 -31.69 -12.10 12.56
C GLY A 92 -31.90 -13.42 13.30
N TYR A 93 -30.83 -14.17 13.59
CA TYR A 93 -30.91 -15.40 14.37
C TYR A 93 -31.45 -15.17 15.79
N LEU A 94 -31.03 -14.11 16.47
CA LEU A 94 -31.49 -13.80 17.83
C LEU A 94 -32.97 -13.41 17.90
N TYR A 95 -33.48 -12.69 16.90
CA TYR A 95 -34.88 -12.21 16.91
C TYR A 95 -35.87 -13.20 16.30
N VAL A 96 -35.48 -13.85 15.20
CA VAL A 96 -36.39 -14.63 14.36
C VAL A 96 -36.09 -16.12 14.45
N GLY A 97 -34.94 -16.53 15.00
CA GLY A 97 -34.55 -17.93 15.14
C GLY A 97 -33.99 -18.52 13.85
N LYS A 98 -34.30 -19.80 13.59
CA LYS A 98 -33.86 -20.53 12.39
C LYS A 98 -34.59 -20.08 11.13
N GLU A 99 -35.70 -19.37 11.31
CA GLU A 99 -36.62 -18.93 10.28
C GLU A 99 -35.96 -17.89 9.35
N ILE A 100 -34.94 -17.18 9.86
CA ILE A 100 -34.13 -16.23 9.09
C ILE A 100 -33.43 -16.90 7.91
N PHE A 101 -32.97 -18.15 8.06
CA PHE A 101 -32.28 -18.88 7.00
C PHE A 101 -33.22 -19.18 5.83
N TYR A 102 -34.49 -19.51 6.11
CA TYR A 102 -35.48 -19.76 5.07
C TYR A 102 -35.87 -18.48 4.33
N LEU A 103 -35.97 -17.34 5.03
CA LEU A 103 -36.24 -16.05 4.39
C LEU A 103 -35.11 -15.62 3.46
N VAL A 104 -33.85 -15.78 3.89
CA VAL A 104 -32.68 -15.49 3.05
C VAL A 104 -32.63 -16.44 1.84
N LEU A 105 -32.88 -17.73 2.05
CA LEU A 105 -32.92 -18.72 0.99
C LEU A 105 -34.01 -18.42 -0.06
N LEU A 106 -35.15 -17.85 0.33
CA LEU A 106 -36.23 -17.46 -0.58
C LEU A 106 -35.96 -16.11 -1.26
N ALA A 107 -35.29 -15.17 -0.58
CA ALA A 107 -34.95 -13.87 -1.13
C ALA A 107 -33.96 -13.95 -2.31
N ILE A 108 -32.98 -14.87 -2.26
CA ILE A 108 -31.98 -15.07 -3.32
C ILE A 108 -32.63 -15.43 -4.68
N PRO A 109 -33.45 -16.49 -4.81
CA PRO A 109 -34.09 -16.85 -6.08
C PRO A 109 -35.11 -15.81 -6.51
N PHE A 110 -35.80 -15.15 -5.59
CA PHE A 110 -36.69 -14.02 -5.92
C PHE A 110 -35.92 -12.86 -6.57
N TYR A 111 -34.76 -12.50 -6.01
CA TYR A 111 -33.89 -11.47 -6.58
C TYR A 111 -33.35 -11.88 -7.95
N LEU A 112 -32.86 -13.12 -8.09
CA LEU A 112 -32.37 -13.65 -9.36
C LEU A 112 -33.45 -13.67 -10.42
N TRP A 113 -34.67 -14.09 -10.08
CA TRP A 113 -35.80 -14.08 -10.99
C TRP A 113 -36.15 -12.66 -11.44
N LYS A 114 -36.23 -11.70 -10.51
CA LYS A 114 -36.46 -10.28 -10.85
C LYS A 114 -35.36 -9.71 -11.74
N ARG A 115 -34.10 -10.12 -11.55
CA ARG A 115 -32.96 -9.70 -12.36
C ARG A 115 -32.97 -10.33 -13.76
N LEU A 116 -33.38 -11.59 -13.89
CA LEU A 116 -33.46 -12.30 -15.16
C LEU A 116 -34.65 -11.88 -16.02
N ARG A 117 -35.69 -11.31 -15.39
CA ARG A 117 -36.90 -10.81 -16.08
C ARG A 117 -36.79 -9.36 -16.55
N LYS A 118 -35.64 -8.72 -16.30
CA LYS A 118 -35.31 -7.36 -16.72
C LYS A 118 -34.23 -7.43 -17.80
#